data_AF-A0A3N1D718-F1
#
_entry.id   AF-A0A3N1D718-F1
#
_cell.length_a   1.000
_cell.length_b   1.000
_cell.length_c   1.000
_cell.angle_alpha   90.00
_cell.angle_beta   90.00
_cell.angle_gamma   90.00
#
_symmetry.space_group_name_H-M   'P 1'
#
loop_
_entity.id
_entity.type
_entity.pdbx_description
1 polymer ?
#
loop_
_entity_poly.entity_id
_entity_poly.type
_entity_poly.pdbx_seq_one_letter_code
_entity_poly.pdbx_strand_id
1 'polypeptide(L)'
;MAQKPDVGWKIFAGITGMAGGLAARKSLELIWRKGTGRKPPVNPESPDVGLAEALGWAVLIGVGMEVTRVLVTRLAVRQWEHTTGALPAHLAKLKDELTND
;
A
#
# COMPACT_ATOMS: atom_id res chain seq x y z
N MET A 1 23.80 -17.48 13.82
CA MET A 1 23.59 -16.30 14.70
C MET A 1 22.17 -15.78 14.43
N ALA A 2 21.33 -15.64 15.46
CA ALA A 2 19.99 -15.05 15.29
C ALA A 2 20.14 -13.58 14.85
N GLN A 3 19.63 -13.25 13.67
CA GLN A 3 19.65 -11.90 13.14
C GLN A 3 18.92 -10.95 14.09
N LYS A 4 19.49 -9.78 14.38
CA LYS A 4 18.75 -8.73 15.09
C LYS A 4 17.60 -8.27 14.18
N PRO A 5 16.34 -8.33 14.63
CA PRO A 5 15.23 -7.83 13.84
C PRO A 5 15.45 -6.34 13.52
N ASP A 6 15.27 -5.96 12.25
CA ASP A 6 15.28 -4.55 11.82
C ASP A 6 13.97 -3.87 12.26
N VAL A 7 13.86 -3.66 13.58
CA VAL A 7 12.68 -3.09 14.22
C VAL A 7 12.42 -1.67 13.72
N GLY A 8 13.48 -0.89 13.47
CA GLY A 8 13.39 0.47 12.94
C GLY A 8 12.70 0.51 11.57
N TRP A 9 13.16 -0.33 10.64
CA TRP A 9 12.50 -0.47 9.33
C TRP A 9 11.05 -0.93 9.47
N LYS A 10 10.77 -1.94 10.31
CA LYS A 10 9.40 -2.47 10.47
C LYS A 10 8.42 -1.41 10.98
N ILE A 11 8.84 -0.60 11.97
CA ILE A 11 8.02 0.50 12.48
C ILE A 11 7.79 1.55 11.40
N PHE A 12 8.86 1.97 10.72
CA PHE A 12 8.77 2.95 9.64
C PHE A 12 7.84 2.48 8.52
N ALA A 13 8.10 1.28 7.97
CA ALA A 13 7.30 0.68 6.92
C ALA A 13 5.83 0.48 7.34
N GLY A 14 5.59 0.12 8.61
CA GLY A 14 4.23 0.01 9.16
C GLY A 14 3.50 1.35 9.17
N ILE A 15 4.14 2.41 9.67
CA ILE A 15 3.56 3.77 9.72
C ILE A 15 3.32 4.30 8.29
N THR A 16 4.32 4.20 7.41
CA THR A 16 4.21 4.66 6.02
C THR A 16 3.13 3.87 5.26
N GLY A 17 3.05 2.56 5.47
CA GLY A 17 2.02 1.69 4.91
C GLY A 17 0.61 2.12 5.34
N MET A 18 0.43 2.35 6.64
CA MET A 18 -0.85 2.81 7.19
C MET A 18 -1.25 4.18 6.63
N ALA A 19 -0.33 5.15 6.64
CA ALA A 19 -0.58 6.48 6.09
C ALA A 19 -0.94 6.43 4.60
N GLY A 20 -0.19 5.65 3.81
CA GLY A 20 -0.44 5.44 2.39
C GLY A 20 -1.80 4.80 2.12
N GLY A 21 -2.17 3.77 2.89
CA GLY A 21 -3.47 3.11 2.79
C GLY A 21 -4.65 4.04 3.09
N LEU A 22 -4.55 4.84 4.16
CA LEU A 22 -5.58 5.82 4.51
C LEU A 22 -5.73 6.91 3.44
N ALA A 23 -4.61 7.40 2.90
CA ALA A 23 -4.60 8.38 1.82
C ALA A 23 -5.23 7.80 0.54
N ALA A 24 -4.84 6.58 0.16
CA ALA A 24 -5.39 5.91 -1.01
C ALA A 24 -6.88 5.68 -0.90
N ARG A 25 -7.36 5.22 0.26
CA ARG A 25 -8.80 5.04 0.48
C ARG A 25 -9.58 6.33 0.22
N LYS A 26 -9.15 7.46 0.81
CA LYS A 26 -9.81 8.76 0.58
C LYS A 26 -9.79 9.18 -0.90
N SER A 27 -8.67 8.97 -1.58
CA SER A 27 -8.53 9.25 -3.01
C SER A 27 -9.48 8.40 -3.86
N LEU A 28 -9.55 7.10 -3.59
CA LEU A 28 -10.44 6.18 -4.31
C LEU A 28 -11.92 6.50 -4.07
N GLU A 29 -12.29 6.83 -2.83
CA GLU A 29 -13.65 7.28 -2.52
C GLU A 29 -14.01 8.57 -3.27
N LEU A 30 -13.07 9.51 -3.40
CA LEU A 30 -13.26 10.75 -4.15
C LEU A 30 -13.36 10.51 -5.65
N ILE A 31 -12.51 9.64 -6.21
CA ILE A 31 -12.55 9.23 -7.62
C ILE A 31 -13.92 8.62 -7.93
N TRP A 32 -14.40 7.71 -7.08
CA TRP A 32 -15.72 7.11 -7.26
C TRP A 32 -16.82 8.14 -7.23
N ARG A 33 -16.87 8.99 -6.20
CA ARG A 33 -17.90 10.03 -6.06
C ARG A 33 -17.90 11.00 -7.24
N LYS A 34 -16.73 11.37 -7.78
CA LYS A 34 -16.63 12.22 -8.97
C LYS A 34 -17.11 11.51 -10.23
N GLY A 35 -16.82 10.21 -10.37
CA GLY A 35 -17.21 9.44 -11.55
C GLY A 35 -18.68 9.04 -11.58
N THR A 36 -19.24 8.64 -10.44
CA THR A 36 -20.61 8.08 -10.33
C THR A 36 -21.62 9.06 -9.75
N GLY A 37 -21.17 10.14 -9.11
CA GLY A 37 -22.03 11.06 -8.36
C GLY A 37 -22.60 10.47 -7.06
N ARG A 38 -22.24 9.24 -6.71
CA ARG A 38 -22.79 8.49 -5.57
C ARG A 38 -21.73 8.16 -4.53
N LYS A 39 -22.19 7.85 -3.31
CA LYS A 39 -21.31 7.32 -2.27
C LYS A 39 -20.82 5.93 -2.70
N PRO A 40 -19.57 5.55 -2.36
CA PRO A 40 -19.06 4.22 -2.66
C PRO A 40 -19.95 3.12 -2.07
N PRO A 41 -20.21 2.03 -2.81
CA PRO A 41 -21.02 0.91 -2.34
C PRO A 41 -20.23 0.09 -1.31
N VAL A 42 -20.24 0.57 -0.06
CA VAL A 42 -19.56 -0.06 1.07
C VAL A 42 -20.38 -1.17 1.71
N ASN A 43 -21.68 -1.24 1.41
CA ASN A 43 -22.62 -2.24 1.94
C ASN A 43 -23.14 -3.13 0.81
N PRO A 44 -22.58 -4.34 0.61
CA PRO A 44 -23.02 -5.27 -0.43
C PRO A 44 -24.42 -5.85 -0.18
N GLU A 45 -24.92 -5.78 1.06
CA GLU A 45 -26.28 -6.23 1.43
C GLU A 45 -27.36 -5.15 1.22
N SER A 46 -26.97 -3.94 0.79
CA SER A 46 -27.95 -2.89 0.53
C SER A 46 -28.71 -3.21 -0.76
N PRO A 47 -30.06 -3.29 -0.72
CA PRO A 47 -30.86 -3.53 -1.92
C PRO A 47 -30.77 -2.38 -2.95
N ASP A 48 -30.22 -1.23 -2.54
CA ASP A 48 -30.01 -0.06 -3.40
C ASP A 48 -28.71 -0.14 -4.22
N VAL A 49 -27.83 -1.10 -3.93
CA VAL A 49 -26.55 -1.28 -4.64
C VAL A 49 -26.73 -2.32 -5.75
N GLY A 50 -26.63 -1.86 -7.00
CA GLY A 50 -26.63 -2.76 -8.15
C GLY A 50 -25.35 -3.61 -8.22
N LEU A 51 -25.46 -4.84 -8.74
CA LEU A 51 -24.33 -5.76 -8.90
C LEU A 51 -23.17 -5.16 -9.71
N ALA A 52 -23.46 -4.45 -10.79
CA ALA A 52 -22.45 -3.75 -11.58
C ALA A 52 -21.72 -2.64 -10.79
N GLU A 53 -22.46 -1.93 -9.93
CA GLU A 53 -21.90 -0.88 -9.07
C GLU A 53 -20.97 -1.48 -8.01
N ALA A 54 -21.39 -2.58 -7.37
CA ALA A 54 -20.58 -3.31 -6.40
C ALA A 54 -19.29 -3.88 -7.02
N LEU A 55 -19.39 -4.51 -8.20
CA LEU A 55 -18.23 -5.04 -8.92
C LEU A 55 -17.27 -3.91 -9.35
N GLY A 56 -17.79 -2.80 -9.86
CA GLY A 56 -16.98 -1.64 -10.23
C GLY A 56 -16.17 -1.09 -9.05
N TRP A 57 -16.80 -0.99 -7.87
CA TRP A 57 -16.11 -0.55 -6.66
C TRP A 57 -15.08 -1.57 -6.15
N ALA A 58 -15.41 -2.86 -6.19
CA ALA A 58 -14.50 -3.92 -5.78
C ALA A 58 -13.23 -3.93 -6.65
N VAL A 59 -13.38 -3.78 -7.98
CA VAL A 59 -12.24 -3.66 -8.89
C VAL A 59 -11.44 -2.38 -8.60
N LEU A 60 -12.11 -1.25 -8.41
CA LEU A 60 -11.43 0.02 -8.10
C LEU A 60 -10.59 -0.08 -6.83
N ILE A 61 -11.14 -0.65 -5.75
CA ILE A 61 -10.40 -0.86 -4.50
C ILE A 61 -9.29 -1.89 -4.67
N GLY A 62 -9.59 -3.04 -5.30
CA GLY A 62 -8.60 -4.11 -5.49
C GLY A 62 -7.37 -3.62 -6.24
N VAL A 63 -7.58 -2.98 -7.40
CA VAL A 63 -6.50 -2.43 -8.21
C VAL A 63 -5.84 -1.23 -7.52
N GLY A 64 -6.65 -0.28 -7.01
CA GLY A 64 -6.15 0.95 -6.40
C GLY A 64 -5.28 0.70 -5.17
N MET A 65 -5.67 -0.25 -4.31
CA MET A 65 -4.90 -0.59 -3.12
C MET A 65 -3.61 -1.35 -3.45
N GLU A 66 -3.62 -2.23 -4.46
CA GLU A 66 -2.40 -2.95 -4.84
C GLU A 66 -1.38 -2.01 -5.50
N VAL A 67 -1.84 -1.11 -6.38
CA VAL A 67 -0.98 -0.06 -6.94
C VAL A 67 -0.40 0.81 -5.83
N THR A 68 -1.24 1.23 -4.87
CA THR A 68 -0.80 2.02 -3.71
C THR A 68 0.29 1.29 -2.93
N ARG A 69 0.08 0.00 -2.63
CA ARG A 69 1.05 -0.81 -1.89
C ARG A 69 2.40 -0.82 -2.59
N VAL A 70 2.43 -1.10 -3.89
CA VAL A 70 3.68 -1.13 -4.68
C VAL A 70 4.40 0.22 -4.62
N LEU A 71 3.66 1.32 -4.81
CA LEU A 71 4.23 2.66 -4.76
C LEU A 71 4.77 3.01 -3.37
N VAL A 72 3.97 2.78 -2.34
CA VAL A 72 4.33 3.06 -0.95
C VAL A 72 5.56 2.26 -0.54
N THR A 73 5.63 0.97 -0.87
CA THR A 73 6.82 0.15 -0.56
C THR A 73 8.07 0.68 -1.26
N ARG A 74 7.97 1.01 -2.56
CA ARG A 74 9.12 1.55 -3.31
C ARG A 74 9.60 2.88 -2.75
N LEU A 75 8.66 3.77 -2.41
CA LEU A 75 8.97 5.08 -1.83
C LEU A 75 9.54 4.93 -0.41
N ALA A 76 9.00 4.04 0.41
CA ALA A 76 9.51 3.78 1.76
C ALA A 76 10.96 3.29 1.73
N VAL A 77 11.30 2.34 0.84
CA VAL A 77 12.68 1.85 0.70
C VAL A 77 13.61 2.97 0.24
N ARG A 78 13.24 3.72 -0.80
CA ARG A 78 14.04 4.84 -1.32
C ARG A 78 14.25 5.92 -0.27
N GLN A 79 13.20 6.27 0.46
CA GLN A 79 13.27 7.30 1.48
C GLN A 79 14.16 6.84 2.64
N TRP A 80 14.05 5.58 3.05
CA TRP A 80 14.89 4.99 4.09
C TRP A 80 16.37 4.99 3.69
N GLU A 81 16.69 4.57 2.46
CA GLU A 81 18.04 4.58 1.94
C GLU A 81 18.60 6.01 1.90
N HIS A 82 17.80 6.98 1.43
CA HIS A 82 18.20 8.38 1.38
C HIS A 82 18.43 9.00 2.77
N THR A 83 17.62 8.65 3.78
CA THR A 83 17.75 9.23 5.13
C THR A 83 18.75 8.53 6.01
N THR A 84 18.90 7.22 5.91
CA THR A 84 19.80 6.42 6.76
C THR A 84 21.14 6.12 6.09
N GLY A 85 21.26 6.36 4.78
CA GLY A 85 22.46 6.03 3.99
C GLY A 85 22.65 4.53 3.77
N ALA A 86 21.71 3.69 4.20
CA ALA A 86 21.79 2.24 4.10
C ALA A 86 20.45 1.62 3.69
N LEU A 87 20.50 0.52 2.96
CA LEU A 87 19.31 -0.29 2.69
C LEU A 87 18.79 -0.92 4.00
N PRO A 88 17.47 -1.15 4.12
CA PRO A 88 16.91 -1.96 5.20
C PRO A 88 17.65 -3.30 5.31
N ALA A 89 17.89 -3.79 6.54
CA ALA A 89 18.86 -4.87 6.79
C ALA A 89 18.58 -6.14 5.97
N HIS A 90 17.30 -6.49 5.80
CA HIS A 90 16.88 -7.65 5.00
C HIS A 90 17.15 -7.48 3.48
N LEU A 91 17.04 -6.25 2.96
CA LEU A 91 17.35 -5.95 1.55
C LEU A 91 18.85 -5.84 1.31
N ALA A 92 19.60 -5.30 2.27
CA ALA A 92 21.06 -5.31 2.23
C ALA A 92 21.58 -6.75 2.17
N LYS A 93 21.07 -7.62 3.05
CA LYS A 93 21.41 -9.06 3.04
C LYS A 93 21.08 -9.75 1.72
N LEU A 94 19.89 -9.49 1.16
CA LEU A 94 19.48 -10.06 -0.14
C LEU A 94 20.43 -9.63 -1.27
N LYS A 95 20.84 -8.35 -1.27
CA LYS A 95 21.79 -7.83 -2.26
C LYS A 95 23.17 -8.48 -2.14
N ASP A 96 23.65 -8.65 -0.91
CA ASP A 96 24.94 -9.31 -0.64
C ASP A 96 24.92 -10.78 -1.06
N GLU A 97 23.82 -11.49 -0.83
CA GLU A 97 23.63 -12.88 -1.30
C GLU A 97 23.65 -12.95 -2.83
N LEU A 98 22.90 -12.10 -3.52
CA LEU A 98 22.85 -12.06 -4.99
C LEU A 98 24.16 -11.62 -5.66
N THR A 99 25.06 -10.95 -4.93
CA THR A 99 26.34 -10.46 -5.48
C THR A 99 27.50 -11.42 -5.22
N ASN A 100 27.37 -12.32 -4.23
CA ASN A 100 28.40 -13.31 -3.87
C ASN A 100 28.14 -14.71 -4.45
N ASP A 101 27.05 -14.91 -5.18
CA ASP A 101 26.79 -16.06 -6.09
C ASP A 101 27.33 -15.77 -7.51
#